data_AF-A0A3Q3VKS8-F1
#
_entry.id   AF-A0A3Q3VKS8-F1
#
_cell.length_a   1.000
_cell.length_b   1.000
_cell.length_c   1.000
_cell.angle_alpha   90.00
_cell.angle_beta   90.00
_cell.angle_gamma   90.00
#
_symmetry.space_group_name_H-M   'P 1'
#
loop_
_entity.id
_entity.type
_entity.pdbx_description
1 polymer ?
#
loop_
_entity_poly.entity_id
_entity_poly.type
_entity_poly.pdbx_seq_one_letter_code
_entity_poly.pdbx_strand_id
1 'polypeptide(L)'
;MTPLTSFLLILLKVCSFYWMVVAMPTSCKLQGHLVESVHHRLQDLGGDFPLHCFPYNVNMSFPDSAFPAPKANHHQCRRALWVVYKSLQQVQLMMEDKTPVGEGGVPWNKRKLDVFQNLQHQLLEQGSCLDSEDLGVLSSYFSNVTAVVKQQESASCGWMALKRDLDKVLVSALQKHHACFTWRDAH
;
A
#
# COMPACT_ATOMS: atom_id res chain seq x y z
N MET A 1 43.03 22.45 28.35
CA MET A 1 41.65 21.91 28.39
C MET A 1 41.54 21.03 29.62
N THR A 2 40.64 21.35 30.56
CA THR A 2 40.52 20.62 31.82
C THR A 2 39.80 19.29 31.59
N PRO A 3 40.14 18.21 32.30
CA PRO A 3 39.50 16.89 32.12
C PRO A 3 37.97 16.98 32.25
N LEU A 4 37.48 17.84 33.13
CA LEU A 4 36.06 18.09 33.38
C LEU A 4 35.29 18.55 32.12
N THR A 5 35.88 19.40 31.28
CA THR A 5 35.23 19.89 30.05
C THR A 5 35.16 18.79 28.98
N SER A 6 36.13 17.88 28.94
CA SER A 6 36.13 16.75 28.02
C SER A 6 35.07 15.71 28.39
N PHE A 7 34.91 15.38 29.67
CA PHE A 7 33.88 14.46 30.15
C PHE A 7 32.45 14.97 29.90
N LEU A 8 32.21 16.27 30.13
CA LEU A 8 30.93 16.91 29.84
C LEU A 8 30.54 16.85 28.36
N LEU A 9 31.50 17.08 27.46
CA LEU A 9 31.27 16.99 26.02
C LEU A 9 30.96 15.57 25.56
N ILE A 10 31.62 14.55 26.14
CA ILE A 10 31.35 13.14 25.83
C ILE A 10 29.94 12.76 26.31
N LEU A 11 29.55 13.13 27.53
CA LEU A 11 28.21 12.86 28.07
C LEU A 11 27.13 13.51 27.22
N LEU A 12 27.32 14.77 26.81
CA LEU A 12 26.38 15.46 25.92
C LEU A 12 26.23 14.72 24.59
N LYS A 13 27.33 14.29 23.96
CA LYS A 13 27.28 13.52 22.70
C LYS A 13 26.58 12.17 22.86
N VAL A 14 26.86 11.44 23.94
CA VAL A 14 26.21 10.14 24.21
C VAL A 14 24.72 10.33 24.47
N CYS A 15 24.33 11.34 25.24
CA CYS A 15 22.91 11.70 25.44
C CYS A 15 22.24 12.07 24.12
N SER A 16 22.86 12.90 23.28
CA SER A 16 22.31 13.27 21.97
C SER A 16 22.15 12.04 21.05
N PHE A 17 23.11 11.12 21.04
CA PHE A 17 22.99 9.85 20.31
C PHE A 17 21.89 8.96 20.85
N TYR A 18 21.77 8.83 22.18
CA TYR A 18 20.70 8.08 22.82
C TYR A 18 19.32 8.62 22.44
N TRP A 19 19.12 9.95 22.50
CA TRP A 19 17.88 10.58 22.07
C TRP A 19 17.61 10.40 20.58
N MET A 20 18.62 10.45 19.71
CA MET A 20 18.44 10.15 18.28
C MET A 20 18.04 8.69 18.03
N VAL A 21 18.56 7.73 18.80
CA VAL A 21 18.21 6.31 18.67
C VAL A 21 16.81 6.02 19.22
N VAL A 22 16.43 6.64 20.35
CA VAL A 22 15.09 6.48 20.96
C VAL A 22 14.01 7.24 20.17
N ALA A 23 14.36 8.34 19.50
CA ALA A 23 13.47 9.09 18.63
C ALA A 23 13.34 8.51 17.21
N MET A 24 14.11 7.46 16.86
CA MET A 24 13.87 6.76 15.59
C MET A 24 12.46 6.17 15.62
N PRO A 25 11.65 6.38 14.56
CA PRO A 25 10.30 5.84 14.51
C PRO A 25 10.34 4.34 14.76
N THR A 26 9.72 3.93 15.85
CA THR A 26 9.56 2.54 16.25
C THR A 26 8.79 1.80 15.17
N SER A 27 9.49 1.13 14.25
CA SER A 27 8.95 0.23 13.22
C SER A 27 7.60 0.68 12.62
N CYS A 28 7.60 1.29 11.43
CA CYS A 28 6.36 1.60 10.72
C CYS A 28 5.47 0.34 10.61
N LYS A 29 4.21 0.44 11.03
CA LYS A 29 3.32 -0.71 11.28
C LYS A 29 1.94 -0.44 10.68
N LEU A 30 1.39 -1.43 9.98
CA LEU A 30 -0.01 -1.44 9.53
C LEU A 30 -0.83 -2.42 10.38
N GLN A 31 -2.06 -2.06 10.71
CA GLN A 31 -2.98 -2.90 11.48
C GLN A 31 -3.54 -4.00 10.56
N GLY A 32 -3.33 -5.26 10.92
CA GLY A 32 -3.75 -6.40 10.11
C GLY A 32 -5.26 -6.40 9.86
N HIS A 33 -6.07 -6.17 10.91
CA HIS A 33 -7.54 -6.10 10.79
C HIS A 33 -8.03 -4.98 9.86
N LEU A 34 -7.28 -3.87 9.76
CA LEU A 34 -7.64 -2.78 8.86
C LEU A 34 -7.32 -3.18 7.41
N VAL A 35 -6.19 -3.84 7.17
CA VAL A 35 -5.84 -4.42 5.86
C VAL A 35 -6.87 -5.46 5.44
N GLU A 36 -7.31 -6.34 6.34
CA GLU A 36 -8.40 -7.29 6.11
C GLU A 36 -9.72 -6.59 5.77
N SER A 37 -10.06 -5.54 6.51
CA SER A 37 -11.28 -4.77 6.26
C SER A 37 -11.24 -4.09 4.90
N VAL A 38 -10.10 -3.49 4.52
CA VAL A 38 -9.88 -2.91 3.18
C VAL A 38 -10.02 -3.98 2.11
N HIS A 39 -9.41 -5.16 2.31
CA HIS A 39 -9.49 -6.29 1.39
C HIS A 39 -10.94 -6.79 1.20
N HIS A 40 -11.68 -7.03 2.28
CA HIS A 40 -13.09 -7.44 2.19
C HIS A 40 -13.95 -6.39 1.47
N ARG A 41 -13.74 -5.10 1.74
CA ARG A 41 -14.49 -4.04 1.04
C ARG A 41 -14.12 -3.91 -0.43
N LEU A 42 -12.87 -4.17 -0.80
CA LEU A 42 -12.47 -4.26 -2.20
C LEU A 42 -13.18 -5.41 -2.92
N GLN A 43 -13.28 -6.57 -2.27
CA GLN A 43 -13.98 -7.73 -2.84
C GLN A 43 -15.47 -7.46 -3.05
N ASP A 44 -16.08 -6.69 -2.15
CA ASP A 44 -17.47 -6.24 -2.27
C ASP A 44 -17.73 -5.29 -3.47
N LEU A 45 -16.69 -4.76 -4.14
CA LEU A 45 -16.80 -3.89 -5.31
C LEU A 45 -16.94 -4.70 -6.61
N GLY A 46 -18.03 -4.49 -7.33
CA GLY A 46 -18.23 -5.08 -8.67
C GLY A 46 -18.34 -6.61 -8.67
N GLY A 47 -18.24 -7.21 -9.85
CA GLY A 47 -18.34 -8.66 -10.05
C GLY A 47 -17.04 -9.27 -10.56
N ASP A 48 -17.17 -10.41 -11.24
CA ASP A 48 -16.05 -11.14 -11.84
C ASP A 48 -15.31 -10.32 -12.91
N PHE A 49 -14.05 -10.69 -13.17
CA PHE A 49 -13.24 -10.04 -14.20
C PHE A 49 -13.83 -10.31 -15.60
N PRO A 50 -14.18 -9.29 -16.41
CA PRO A 50 -14.87 -9.50 -17.67
C PRO A 50 -13.97 -10.16 -18.72
N LEU A 51 -14.50 -11.12 -19.48
CA LEU A 51 -13.74 -11.83 -20.53
C LEU A 51 -13.16 -10.87 -21.59
N HIS A 52 -13.91 -9.83 -21.96
CA HIS A 52 -13.47 -8.83 -22.94
C HIS A 52 -12.28 -8.00 -22.46
N CYS A 53 -11.96 -8.02 -21.17
CA CYS A 53 -10.82 -7.30 -20.60
C CYS A 53 -9.50 -8.09 -20.62
N PHE A 54 -9.52 -9.37 -21.03
CA PHE A 54 -8.31 -10.19 -21.09
C PHE A 54 -7.20 -9.66 -22.00
N PRO A 55 -7.45 -9.06 -23.18
CA PRO A 55 -6.38 -8.53 -24.03
C PRO A 55 -5.54 -7.45 -23.33
N TYR A 56 -6.17 -6.66 -22.46
CA TYR A 56 -5.52 -5.62 -21.67
C TYR A 56 -4.64 -6.19 -20.53
N ASN A 57 -4.87 -7.46 -20.15
CA ASN A 57 -4.19 -8.10 -19.03
C ASN A 57 -2.70 -8.38 -19.27
N VAL A 58 -2.32 -8.65 -20.53
CA VAL A 58 -0.95 -9.07 -20.89
C VAL A 58 0.10 -8.00 -20.53
N ASN A 59 -0.30 -6.73 -20.55
CA ASN A 59 0.58 -5.59 -20.27
C ASN A 59 0.37 -4.94 -18.89
N MET A 60 -0.59 -5.46 -18.09
CA MET A 60 -0.97 -4.91 -16.77
C MET A 60 -1.00 -6.01 -15.73
N SER A 61 0.16 -6.65 -15.51
CA SER A 61 0.34 -7.59 -14.41
C SER A 61 1.16 -6.92 -13.31
N PHE A 62 0.65 -6.99 -12.08
CA PHE A 62 1.39 -6.54 -10.92
C PHE A 62 2.75 -7.27 -10.82
N PRO A 63 3.87 -6.58 -10.56
CA PRO A 63 5.17 -7.22 -10.52
C PRO A 63 5.33 -8.04 -9.24
N ASP A 64 5.29 -9.37 -9.35
CA ASP A 64 5.47 -10.28 -8.21
C ASP A 64 6.79 -10.03 -7.46
N SER A 65 7.82 -9.56 -8.16
CA SER A 65 9.12 -9.17 -7.59
C SER A 65 9.05 -7.98 -6.62
N ALA A 66 7.92 -7.27 -6.54
CA ALA A 66 7.73 -6.21 -5.56
C ALA A 66 7.65 -6.76 -4.13
N PHE A 67 7.02 -7.93 -3.96
CA PHE A 67 6.96 -8.61 -2.67
C PHE A 67 8.31 -9.26 -2.34
N PRO A 68 8.77 -9.15 -1.09
CA PRO A 68 9.95 -9.87 -0.64
C PRO A 68 9.62 -11.37 -0.48
N ALA A 69 10.67 -12.19 -0.36
CA ALA A 69 10.49 -13.58 0.05
C ALA A 69 9.72 -13.67 1.39
N PRO A 70 8.88 -14.71 1.61
CA PRO A 70 8.14 -14.90 2.85
C PRO A 70 9.09 -15.29 3.99
N LYS A 71 9.73 -14.29 4.57
CA LYS A 71 10.64 -14.40 5.71
C LYS A 71 10.38 -13.17 6.59
N ALA A 72 10.24 -13.40 7.89
CA ALA A 72 9.86 -12.36 8.84
C ALA A 72 11.09 -11.65 9.42
N ASN A 73 11.90 -11.02 8.57
CA ASN A 73 12.92 -10.08 9.04
C ASN A 73 12.45 -8.63 8.85
N HIS A 74 13.07 -7.70 9.58
CA HIS A 74 12.64 -6.30 9.61
C HIS A 74 12.58 -5.65 8.21
N HIS A 75 13.60 -5.86 7.37
CA HIS A 75 13.66 -5.27 6.02
C HIS A 75 12.59 -5.85 5.10
N GLN A 76 12.36 -7.16 5.17
CA GLN A 76 11.33 -7.83 4.39
C GLN A 76 9.93 -7.40 4.85
N CYS A 77 9.69 -7.30 6.15
CA CYS A 77 8.43 -6.78 6.64
C CYS A 77 8.19 -5.34 6.22
N ARG A 78 9.18 -4.46 6.36
CA ARG A 78 9.09 -3.08 5.86
C ARG A 78 8.74 -3.05 4.37
N ARG A 79 9.39 -3.88 3.56
CA ARG A 79 9.11 -3.96 2.12
C ARG A 79 7.69 -4.46 1.83
N ALA A 80 7.20 -5.50 2.53
CA ALA A 80 5.83 -5.99 2.36
C ALA A 80 4.78 -4.92 2.72
N LEU A 81 4.98 -4.22 3.85
CA LEU A 81 4.12 -3.11 4.25
C LEU A 81 4.16 -1.97 3.23
N TRP A 82 5.35 -1.64 2.71
CA TRP A 82 5.52 -0.64 1.65
C TRP A 82 4.75 -1.01 0.37
N VAL A 83 4.75 -2.28 -0.05
CA VAL A 83 4.00 -2.73 -1.24
C VAL A 83 2.50 -2.49 -1.05
N VAL A 84 1.95 -2.83 0.11
CA VAL A 84 0.53 -2.59 0.44
C VAL A 84 0.23 -1.10 0.44
N TYR A 85 1.04 -0.31 1.16
CA TYR A 85 0.87 1.14 1.28
C TYR A 85 0.91 1.83 -0.09
N LYS A 86 1.96 1.61 -0.90
CA LYS A 86 2.09 2.26 -2.20
C LYS A 86 1.02 1.82 -3.18
N SER A 87 0.58 0.55 -3.13
CA SER A 87 -0.50 0.09 -3.99
C SER A 87 -1.82 0.80 -3.67
N LEU A 88 -2.16 0.92 -2.39
CA LEU A 88 -3.34 1.66 -1.96
C LEU A 88 -3.22 3.16 -2.23
N GLN A 89 -2.05 3.76 -2.03
CA GLN A 89 -1.82 5.17 -2.31
C GLN A 89 -2.02 5.49 -3.79
N GLN A 90 -1.45 4.69 -4.69
CA GLN A 90 -1.61 4.90 -6.14
C GLN A 90 -3.06 4.73 -6.58
N VAL A 91 -3.78 3.75 -6.03
CA VAL A 91 -5.22 3.58 -6.29
C VAL A 91 -6.00 4.82 -5.86
N GLN A 92 -5.71 5.42 -4.70
CA GLN A 92 -6.35 6.65 -4.25
C GLN A 92 -6.09 7.80 -5.25
N LEU A 93 -4.83 8.03 -5.63
CA LEU A 93 -4.45 9.08 -6.57
C LEU A 93 -5.13 8.91 -7.93
N MET A 94 -5.25 7.67 -8.42
CA MET A 94 -5.94 7.38 -9.68
C MET A 94 -7.45 7.69 -9.58
N MET A 95 -8.08 7.37 -8.45
CA MET A 95 -9.51 7.67 -8.22
C MET A 95 -9.77 9.18 -8.09
N GLU A 96 -8.81 9.95 -7.58
CA GLU A 96 -8.85 11.41 -7.53
C GLU A 96 -8.74 12.04 -8.93
N ASP A 97 -7.90 11.49 -9.81
CA ASP A 97 -7.77 11.93 -11.22
C ASP A 97 -8.98 11.54 -12.08
N LYS A 98 -9.49 10.32 -11.91
CA LYS A 98 -10.64 9.80 -12.66
C LYS A 98 -11.48 8.86 -11.80
N THR A 99 -12.76 9.18 -11.63
CA THR A 99 -13.68 8.30 -10.88
C THR A 99 -13.89 6.97 -11.62
N PRO A 100 -13.84 5.82 -10.90
CA PRO A 100 -14.17 4.53 -11.49
C PRO A 100 -15.68 4.38 -11.73
N VAL A 101 -16.53 5.15 -11.04
CA VAL A 101 -17.99 5.11 -11.22
C VAL A 101 -18.44 6.28 -12.09
N GLY A 102 -19.26 6.00 -13.11
CA GLY A 102 -19.80 7.00 -14.03
C GLY A 102 -19.56 6.64 -15.50
N GLU A 103 -19.52 7.66 -16.36
CA GLU A 103 -19.32 7.49 -17.80
C GLU A 103 -17.96 6.85 -18.12
N GLY A 104 -17.96 5.75 -18.88
CA GLY A 104 -16.76 4.97 -19.20
C GLY A 104 -16.16 4.20 -18.00
N GLY A 105 -16.84 4.19 -16.85
CA GLY A 105 -16.39 3.53 -15.64
C GLY A 105 -16.84 2.06 -15.51
N VAL A 106 -16.72 1.54 -14.29
CA VAL A 106 -17.22 0.24 -13.84
C VAL A 106 -18.53 0.41 -13.06
N PRO A 107 -19.44 -0.57 -13.12
CA PRO A 107 -20.73 -0.51 -12.43
C PRO A 107 -20.61 -0.82 -10.93
N TRP A 108 -19.62 -0.22 -10.26
CA TRP A 108 -19.45 -0.38 -8.83
C TRP A 108 -20.49 0.42 -8.05
N ASN A 109 -20.93 -0.14 -6.93
CA ASN A 109 -21.84 0.58 -6.04
C ASN A 109 -21.10 1.74 -5.36
N LYS A 110 -21.54 2.97 -5.62
CA LYS A 110 -20.90 4.18 -5.07
C LYS A 110 -20.75 4.16 -3.55
N ARG A 111 -21.79 3.76 -2.80
CA ARG A 111 -21.73 3.68 -1.34
C ARG A 111 -20.67 2.67 -0.86
N LYS A 112 -20.56 1.52 -1.53
CA LYS A 112 -19.51 0.54 -1.21
C LYS A 112 -18.11 1.09 -1.52
N LEU A 113 -17.96 1.82 -2.63
CA LEU A 113 -16.71 2.48 -2.99
C LEU A 113 -16.31 3.52 -1.94
N ASP A 114 -17.25 4.37 -1.49
CA ASP A 114 -17.00 5.37 -0.46
C ASP A 114 -16.52 4.71 0.85
N VAL A 115 -17.12 3.58 1.24
CA VAL A 115 -16.69 2.81 2.43
C VAL A 115 -15.29 2.25 2.26
N PHE A 116 -14.96 1.71 1.08
CA PHE A 116 -13.61 1.25 0.76
C PHE A 116 -12.59 2.40 0.85
N GLN A 117 -12.89 3.55 0.24
CA GLN A 117 -12.01 4.72 0.23
C GLN A 117 -11.76 5.28 1.64
N ASN A 118 -12.78 5.27 2.51
CA ASN A 118 -12.60 5.69 3.90
C ASN A 118 -11.63 4.79 4.67
N LEU A 119 -11.73 3.46 4.52
CA LEU A 119 -10.79 2.53 5.15
C LEU A 119 -9.38 2.60 4.54
N GLN A 120 -9.31 2.77 3.22
CA GLN A 120 -8.06 3.02 2.50
C GLN A 120 -7.36 4.26 3.05
N HIS A 121 -8.10 5.36 3.22
CA HIS A 121 -7.56 6.61 3.78
C HIS A 121 -7.00 6.41 5.18
N GLN A 122 -7.75 5.75 6.09
CA GLN A 122 -7.28 5.42 7.43
C GLN A 122 -5.98 4.59 7.43
N LEU A 123 -5.87 3.62 6.52
CA LEU A 123 -4.68 2.78 6.38
C LEU A 123 -3.48 3.59 5.88
N LEU A 124 -3.71 4.53 4.96
CA LEU A 124 -2.68 5.42 4.44
C LEU A 124 -2.21 6.42 5.51
N GLU A 125 -3.10 6.96 6.34
CA GLU A 125 -2.70 7.77 7.50
C GLU A 125 -1.80 6.97 8.45
N GLN A 126 -2.18 5.72 8.76
CA GLN A 126 -1.37 4.82 9.58
C GLN A 126 -0.01 4.52 8.95
N GLY A 127 0.04 4.36 7.63
CA GLY A 127 1.22 3.97 6.86
C GLY A 127 2.11 5.11 6.39
N SER A 128 1.81 6.36 6.74
CA SER A 128 2.51 7.56 6.24
C SER A 128 4.04 7.52 6.38
N CYS A 129 4.58 6.78 7.37
CA CYS A 129 6.01 6.52 7.52
C CYS A 129 6.67 5.67 6.40
N LEU A 130 5.88 5.16 5.44
CA LEU A 130 6.33 4.44 4.24
C LEU A 130 6.37 5.35 3.00
N ASP A 131 6.00 6.62 3.12
CA ASP A 131 5.80 7.48 1.96
C ASP A 131 7.08 7.93 1.27
N SER A 132 8.18 8.04 2.01
CA SER A 132 9.47 8.55 1.52
C SER A 132 10.15 7.67 0.45
N GLU A 133 9.61 6.49 0.16
CA GLU A 133 10.19 5.54 -0.77
C GLU A 133 9.57 5.69 -2.18
N ASP A 134 10.42 5.77 -3.21
CA ASP A 134 10.02 5.79 -4.64
C ASP A 134 9.24 4.52 -5.03
N LEU A 135 8.27 4.66 -5.94
CA LEU A 135 7.49 3.56 -6.52
C LEU A 135 8.37 2.46 -7.11
N GLY A 136 9.55 2.82 -7.65
CA GLY A 136 10.55 1.88 -8.14
C GLY A 136 9.94 0.84 -9.08
N VAL A 137 10.01 -0.45 -8.70
CA VAL A 137 9.47 -1.57 -9.48
C VAL A 137 7.97 -1.49 -9.77
N LEU A 138 7.19 -0.72 -9.00
CA LEU A 138 5.75 -0.53 -9.22
C LEU A 138 5.43 0.53 -10.28
N SER A 139 6.38 1.40 -10.63
CA SER A 139 6.16 2.58 -11.49
C SER A 139 5.60 2.20 -12.87
N SER A 140 6.24 1.24 -13.55
CA SER A 140 5.80 0.81 -14.88
C SER A 140 4.40 0.19 -14.85
N TYR A 141 4.07 -0.57 -13.80
CA TYR A 141 2.73 -1.15 -13.65
C TYR A 141 1.67 -0.05 -13.52
N PHE A 142 1.83 0.88 -12.59
CA PHE A 142 0.84 1.95 -12.40
C PHE A 142 0.76 2.90 -13.61
N SER A 143 1.87 3.12 -14.32
CA SER A 143 1.87 3.87 -15.58
C SER A 143 1.01 3.18 -16.64
N ASN A 144 1.18 1.87 -16.83
CA ASN A 144 0.40 1.09 -17.81
C ASN A 144 -1.09 1.07 -17.45
N VAL A 145 -1.44 0.82 -16.18
CA VAL A 145 -2.85 0.82 -15.74
C VAL A 145 -3.46 2.21 -15.92
N THR A 146 -2.74 3.27 -15.58
CA THR A 146 -3.21 4.64 -15.75
C THR A 146 -3.47 4.96 -17.23
N ALA A 147 -2.58 4.51 -18.14
CA ALA A 147 -2.78 4.71 -19.57
C ALA A 147 -4.07 4.05 -20.07
N VAL A 148 -4.40 2.84 -19.59
CA VAL A 148 -5.64 2.13 -19.96
C VAL A 148 -6.88 2.78 -19.33
N VAL A 149 -6.78 3.23 -18.07
CA VAL A 149 -7.86 3.95 -17.37
C VAL A 149 -8.19 5.28 -18.04
N LYS A 150 -7.19 5.96 -18.61
CA LYS A 150 -7.39 7.25 -19.31
C LYS A 150 -8.09 7.08 -20.66
N GLN A 151 -7.87 5.97 -21.36
CA GLN A 151 -8.57 5.64 -22.60
C GLN A 151 -10.05 5.32 -22.34
N GLN A 152 -10.97 6.03 -22.99
CA GLN A 152 -12.41 5.96 -22.71
C GLN A 152 -12.99 4.55 -22.93
N GLU A 153 -12.65 3.90 -24.03
CA GLU A 153 -13.19 2.57 -24.40
C GLU A 153 -12.66 1.43 -23.51
N SER A 154 -11.49 1.59 -22.92
CA SER A 154 -10.83 0.56 -22.10
C SER A 154 -10.78 0.88 -20.60
N ALA A 155 -11.33 2.02 -20.19
CA ALA A 155 -11.24 2.50 -18.82
C ALA A 155 -11.81 1.49 -17.81
N SER A 156 -12.96 0.90 -18.13
CA SER A 156 -13.58 -0.16 -17.33
C SER A 156 -12.64 -1.36 -17.12
N CYS A 157 -11.93 -1.79 -18.16
CA CYS A 157 -10.94 -2.88 -18.07
C CYS A 157 -9.73 -2.50 -17.22
N GLY A 158 -9.25 -1.25 -17.31
CA GLY A 158 -8.19 -0.74 -16.44
C GLY A 158 -8.59 -0.80 -14.96
N TRP A 159 -9.81 -0.38 -14.62
CA TRP A 159 -10.33 -0.45 -13.25
C TRP A 159 -10.51 -1.88 -12.75
N MET A 160 -11.02 -2.78 -13.59
CA MET A 160 -11.16 -4.19 -13.23
C MET A 160 -9.81 -4.89 -13.04
N ALA A 161 -8.79 -4.54 -13.85
CA ALA A 161 -7.43 -5.05 -13.69
C ALA A 161 -6.81 -4.54 -12.38
N LEU A 162 -6.95 -3.24 -12.10
CA LEU A 162 -6.48 -2.62 -10.88
C LEU A 162 -7.10 -3.26 -9.63
N LYS A 163 -8.43 -3.46 -9.63
CA LYS A 163 -9.13 -4.14 -8.52
C LYS A 163 -8.59 -5.56 -8.29
N ARG A 164 -8.50 -6.36 -9.35
CA ARG A 164 -8.00 -7.74 -9.28
C ARG A 164 -6.58 -7.81 -8.72
N ASP A 165 -5.70 -6.94 -9.19
CA ASP A 165 -4.30 -6.98 -8.77
C ASP A 165 -4.11 -6.40 -7.36
N LEU A 166 -4.89 -5.39 -6.98
CA LEU A 166 -4.94 -4.93 -5.59
C LEU A 166 -5.46 -6.03 -4.65
N ASP A 167 -6.46 -6.81 -5.06
CA ASP A 167 -6.95 -7.98 -4.31
C ASP A 167 -5.82 -8.99 -4.09
N LYS A 168 -5.07 -9.34 -5.15
CA LYS A 168 -3.88 -10.20 -5.06
C LYS A 168 -2.79 -9.65 -4.13
N VAL A 169 -2.55 -8.34 -4.15
CA VAL A 169 -1.59 -7.68 -3.27
C VAL A 169 -2.02 -7.82 -1.81
N LEU A 170 -3.27 -7.49 -1.50
CA LEU A 170 -3.79 -7.53 -0.14
C LEU A 170 -3.82 -8.96 0.41
N VAL A 171 -4.32 -9.92 -0.37
CA VAL A 171 -4.36 -11.33 0.07
C VAL A 171 -2.95 -11.92 0.21
N SER A 172 -2.02 -11.59 -0.70
CA SER A 172 -0.62 -12.05 -0.58
C SER A 172 0.05 -11.49 0.66
N ALA A 173 -0.19 -10.21 0.97
CA ALA A 173 0.34 -9.61 2.18
C ALA A 173 -0.25 -10.28 3.43
N LEU A 174 -1.58 -10.42 3.51
CA LEU A 174 -2.28 -11.04 4.63
C LEU A 174 -1.88 -12.50 4.86
N GLN A 175 -1.68 -13.29 3.80
CA GLN A 175 -1.37 -14.72 3.92
C GLN A 175 0.13 -15.00 4.08
N LYS A 176 0.99 -14.35 3.28
CA LYS A 176 2.43 -14.66 3.22
C LYS A 176 3.27 -13.78 4.15
N HIS A 177 2.73 -12.61 4.54
CA HIS A 177 3.42 -11.63 5.38
C HIS A 177 2.61 -11.27 6.63
N HIS A 178 1.73 -12.17 7.08
CA HIS A 178 0.88 -12.00 8.27
C HIS A 178 1.65 -11.45 9.49
N ALA A 179 2.83 -12.02 9.77
CA ALA A 179 3.67 -11.65 10.91
C ALA A 179 4.25 -10.22 10.84
N CYS A 180 4.16 -9.55 9.69
CA CYS A 180 4.65 -8.19 9.51
C CYS A 180 3.64 -7.12 9.96
N PHE A 181 2.38 -7.50 10.15
CA PHE A 181 1.33 -6.59 10.62
C PHE A 181 1.24 -6.57 12.14
N THR A 182 0.72 -5.47 12.68
CA THR A 182 0.29 -5.45 14.08
C THR A 182 -1.10 -6.02 14.21
N TRP A 183 -1.22 -7.04 15.04
CA TRP A 183 -2.47 -7.61 15.47
C TRP A 183 -2.68 -7.17 16.91
N ARG A 184 -3.80 -6.49 17.19
CA ARG A 184 -4.22 -6.30 18.58
C ARG A 184 -4.95 -7.58 18.95
N ASP A 185 -4.49 -8.26 20.00
CA ASP A 185 -5.29 -9.32 20.60
C ASP A 185 -6.57 -8.67 21.11
N ALA A 186 -7.73 -9.18 20.69
CA ALA A 186 -8.99 -8.83 21.31
C ALA A 186 -8.90 -9.27 22.78
N HIS A 187 -8.77 -8.30 23.69
CA HIS A 187 -8.91 -8.51 25.12
C HIS A 187 -10.39 -8.47 25.48
#